data_AF-A0A960Y8K2-F1
#
_entry.id   AF-A0A960Y8K2-F1
#
_cell.length_a   1.000
_cell.length_b   1.000
_cell.length_c   1.000
_cell.angle_alpha   90.00
_cell.angle_beta   90.00
_cell.angle_gamma   90.00
#
_symmetry.space_group_name_H-M   'P 1'
#
loop_
_entity.id
_entity.type
_entity.pdbx_description
1 polymer ?
#
loop_
_entity_poly.entity_id
_entity_poly.type
_entity_poly.pdbx_seq_one_letter_code
_entity_poly.pdbx_strand_id
1 'polypeptide(L)'
;MTPRSLGRAPRSSVRGPLALLIALLALAPQALASWSLVWSDEFDGAALDAANWTVAVGNGCPSLCGWGNNELQYYRAENLAVGGGYLTITAKRENYGGSQFTSGRLHTRSKASFLYGRMEMRAKLPTGGGVWPAFWMMPQDDVYGGWAASGELDIMESSNNTTSVGGALHYGGEWPSNTSTSTSYTPGYNFSDDFHTYAVEWEPDAIRWYVDDHLFMTRTSAQWWSANAPGNARAPFDQEFYVLLNCAVGGWYTGCTDPSCVTAAFPQEYVIDYVRVYEDIANFVPTVAVTAPLAGQTVPAGPVTVTVDAADPDGTVQSVELRVDGTLVGSDATAPYAITWTAADGCYDLLVRVIDDLNAETTASLDLTVGAGCGQAPYGGAAPALPARLEAEDYDVGGEGVGYHDADATNQGGQYRTAEGV
;
A
#
# COMPACT_ATOMS: atom_id res chain seq x y z
N MET A 1 -52.84 -4.91 60.55
CA MET A 1 -53.00 -5.79 59.37
C MET A 1 -51.77 -6.66 59.25
N THR A 2 -51.83 -7.88 59.78
CA THR A 2 -51.09 -9.04 59.25
C THR A 2 -52.04 -9.73 58.25
N PRO A 3 -51.57 -10.40 57.18
CA PRO A 3 -51.00 -11.75 57.37
C PRO A 3 -49.96 -12.24 56.35
N ARG A 4 -49.15 -13.21 56.83
CA ARG A 4 -48.78 -14.51 56.20
C ARG A 4 -47.97 -14.52 54.88
N SER A 5 -47.14 -15.52 54.57
CA SER A 5 -46.55 -16.67 55.26
C SER A 5 -45.79 -17.51 54.22
N LEU A 6 -44.80 -18.32 54.66
CA LEU A 6 -44.36 -19.61 54.08
C LEU A 6 -43.70 -19.54 52.69
N GLY A 7 -42.60 -20.21 52.36
CA GLY A 7 -41.84 -21.28 53.01
C GLY A 7 -40.97 -21.97 51.95
N ARG A 8 -40.10 -22.90 52.43
CA ARG A 8 -39.31 -23.91 51.69
C ARG A 8 -38.00 -23.50 50.98
N ALA A 9 -36.90 -23.93 51.61
CA ALA A 9 -35.68 -24.44 50.96
C ALA A 9 -35.91 -25.87 50.38
N PRO A 10 -34.91 -26.61 49.88
CA PRO A 10 -33.68 -26.31 49.12
C PRO A 10 -33.62 -27.13 47.80
N ARG A 11 -32.62 -26.91 46.93
CA ARG A 11 -32.02 -28.00 46.12
C ARG A 11 -30.67 -27.61 45.51
N SER A 12 -29.71 -28.49 45.79
CA SER A 12 -28.32 -28.54 45.37
C SER A 12 -28.13 -29.10 43.95
N SER A 13 -27.11 -28.61 43.23
CA SER A 13 -26.23 -29.38 42.32
C SER A 13 -25.08 -28.44 41.89
N VAL A 14 -23.87 -28.49 42.45
CA VAL A 14 -22.77 -29.45 42.23
C VAL A 14 -22.15 -29.37 40.82
N ARG A 15 -20.87 -28.93 40.80
CA ARG A 15 -19.74 -29.13 39.85
C ARG A 15 -19.78 -28.35 38.52
N GLY A 16 -18.68 -27.79 38.01
CA GLY A 16 -17.25 -27.93 38.36
C GLY A 16 -16.41 -26.72 37.91
N PRO A 17 -15.07 -26.74 38.09
CA PRO A 17 -14.23 -25.61 37.75
C PRO A 17 -14.22 -25.41 36.23
N LEU A 18 -14.47 -24.17 35.83
CA LEU A 18 -14.38 -23.70 34.47
C LEU A 18 -12.90 -23.80 34.06
N ALA A 19 -12.56 -24.79 33.23
CA ALA A 19 -11.28 -24.81 32.54
C ALA A 19 -11.23 -23.57 31.65
N LEU A 20 -10.33 -22.64 31.97
CA LEU A 20 -10.06 -21.48 31.14
C LEU A 20 -9.37 -22.00 29.87
N LEU A 21 -10.18 -22.28 28.85
CA LEU A 21 -9.71 -22.53 27.50
C LEU A 21 -9.10 -21.22 27.00
N ILE A 22 -7.78 -21.07 27.07
CA ILE A 22 -7.08 -20.04 26.28
C ILE A 22 -7.24 -20.51 24.84
N ALA A 23 -8.30 -20.05 24.20
CA ALA A 23 -8.41 -20.09 22.76
C ALA A 23 -7.32 -19.16 22.24
N LEU A 24 -6.20 -19.73 21.77
CA LEU A 24 -5.43 -19.09 20.70
C LEU A 24 -6.42 -18.95 19.53
N LEU A 25 -7.14 -17.82 19.48
CA LEU A 25 -7.65 -17.36 18.19
C LEU A 25 -6.40 -17.09 17.38
N ALA A 26 -6.06 -18.01 16.47
CA ALA A 26 -5.28 -17.65 15.31
C ALA A 26 -6.09 -16.55 14.60
N LEU A 27 -5.70 -15.29 14.81
CA LEU A 27 -6.18 -14.19 13.98
C LEU A 27 -5.80 -14.57 12.56
N ALA A 28 -6.79 -14.76 11.69
CA ALA A 28 -6.52 -14.82 10.27
C ALA A 28 -5.77 -13.53 9.90
N PRO A 29 -4.67 -13.61 9.14
CA PRO A 29 -3.90 -12.43 8.77
C PRO A 29 -4.83 -11.44 8.04
N GLN A 30 -4.84 -10.19 8.50
CA GLN A 30 -5.56 -9.12 7.82
C GLN A 30 -4.73 -8.66 6.63
N ALA A 31 -5.37 -8.49 5.47
CA ALA A 31 -4.73 -7.93 4.30
C ALA A 31 -4.61 -6.40 4.44
N LEU A 32 -3.41 -5.87 4.21
CA LEU A 32 -3.12 -4.47 3.90
C LEU A 32 -3.10 -4.29 2.37
N ALA A 33 -3.39 -3.09 1.88
CA ALA A 33 -3.23 -2.78 0.46
C ALA A 33 -1.77 -2.39 0.19
N SER A 34 -1.12 -3.02 -0.78
CA SER A 34 0.24 -2.66 -1.20
C SER A 34 0.37 -2.75 -2.73
N TRP A 35 1.10 -1.81 -3.32
CA TRP A 35 1.33 -1.75 -4.75
C TRP A 35 2.53 -2.62 -5.13
N SER A 36 2.33 -3.62 -5.98
CA SER A 36 3.41 -4.43 -6.55
C SER A 36 3.63 -4.11 -8.02
N LEU A 37 4.88 -3.96 -8.44
CA LEU A 37 5.23 -3.64 -9.83
C LEU A 37 4.97 -4.87 -10.72
N VAL A 38 4.07 -4.74 -11.69
CA VAL A 38 3.69 -5.84 -12.61
C VAL A 38 4.17 -5.63 -14.03
N TRP A 39 4.43 -4.39 -14.43
CA TRP A 39 5.00 -4.06 -15.73
C TRP A 39 5.75 -2.73 -15.67
N SER A 40 6.86 -2.63 -16.39
CA SER A 40 7.53 -1.35 -16.58
C SER A 40 8.33 -1.28 -17.89
N ASP A 41 8.63 -0.05 -18.28
CA ASP A 41 9.71 0.27 -19.19
C ASP A 41 10.54 1.41 -18.58
N GLU A 42 11.79 1.10 -18.22
CA GLU A 42 12.76 2.03 -17.64
C GLU A 42 13.64 2.69 -18.73
N PHE A 43 13.46 2.33 -20.00
CA PHE A 43 14.21 2.89 -21.15
C PHE A 43 15.75 2.83 -21.03
N ASP A 44 16.28 1.90 -20.24
CA ASP A 44 17.72 1.66 -20.04
C ASP A 44 18.43 1.05 -21.27
N GLY A 45 17.64 0.58 -22.25
CA GLY A 45 18.13 -0.01 -23.47
C GLY A 45 18.78 1.00 -24.44
N ALA A 46 19.23 0.49 -25.59
CA ALA A 46 19.77 1.31 -26.67
C ALA A 46 18.72 1.68 -27.75
N ALA A 47 17.50 1.14 -27.62
CA ALA A 47 16.41 1.32 -28.57
C ALA A 47 15.07 1.08 -27.88
N LEU A 48 13.99 1.57 -28.50
CA LEU A 48 12.63 1.31 -28.06
C LEU A 48 12.34 -0.20 -28.08
N ASP A 49 11.84 -0.73 -26.96
CA ASP A 49 11.50 -2.16 -26.88
C ASP A 49 10.24 -2.44 -27.72
N ALA A 50 10.42 -3.21 -28.80
CA ALA A 50 9.33 -3.62 -29.66
C ALA A 50 8.41 -4.66 -29.01
N ALA A 51 8.80 -5.30 -27.90
CA ALA A 51 7.90 -6.12 -27.10
C ALA A 51 6.89 -5.28 -26.33
N ASN A 52 7.25 -4.06 -25.93
CA ASN A 52 6.38 -3.13 -25.19
C ASN A 52 5.59 -2.20 -26.13
N TRP A 53 6.25 -1.64 -27.16
CA TRP A 53 5.72 -0.46 -27.84
C TRP A 53 5.51 -0.65 -29.34
N THR A 54 4.38 -0.16 -29.84
CA THR A 54 4.10 0.02 -31.26
C THR A 54 4.10 1.51 -31.58
N VAL A 55 4.84 1.91 -32.61
CA VAL A 55 4.88 3.31 -33.07
C VAL A 55 3.71 3.58 -34.01
N ALA A 56 2.92 4.61 -33.71
CA ALA A 56 1.91 5.13 -34.61
C ALA A 56 2.56 6.08 -35.63
N VAL A 57 2.19 5.94 -36.89
CA VAL A 57 2.77 6.71 -38.00
C VAL A 57 1.68 7.46 -38.76
N GLY A 58 1.96 8.69 -39.17
CA GLY A 58 1.07 9.49 -39.99
C GLY A 58 0.32 10.58 -39.23
N ASN A 59 -0.67 11.17 -39.91
CA ASN A 59 -1.52 12.25 -39.43
C ASN A 59 -2.99 11.80 -39.25
N GLY A 60 -3.21 10.48 -39.14
CA GLY A 60 -4.53 9.87 -38.97
C GLY A 60 -5.39 9.74 -40.24
N CYS A 61 -4.97 10.30 -41.38
CA CYS A 61 -5.71 10.17 -42.63
C CYS A 61 -5.63 8.75 -43.26
N PRO A 62 -6.65 8.32 -44.03
CA PRO A 62 -7.88 9.06 -44.37
C PRO A 62 -9.00 8.93 -43.32
N SER A 63 -8.88 8.01 -42.36
CA SER A 63 -10.01 7.63 -41.49
C SER A 63 -10.26 8.61 -40.34
N LEU A 64 -9.21 9.26 -39.84
CA LEU A 64 -9.25 10.12 -38.66
C LEU A 64 -8.21 11.25 -38.82
N CYS A 65 -8.29 12.00 -39.93
CA CYS A 65 -7.36 13.08 -40.24
C CYS A 65 -7.19 14.07 -39.07
N GLY A 66 -5.95 14.49 -38.82
CA GLY A 66 -5.60 15.31 -37.64
C GLY A 66 -5.84 14.57 -36.33
N TRP A 67 -5.79 13.24 -36.36
CA TRP A 67 -6.07 12.32 -35.25
C TRP A 67 -7.40 12.57 -34.51
N GLY A 68 -8.36 13.17 -35.22
CA GLY A 68 -9.69 13.47 -34.68
C GLY A 68 -9.73 14.78 -33.90
N ASN A 69 -8.60 15.46 -33.73
CA ASN A 69 -8.45 16.69 -32.94
C ASN A 69 -7.93 17.88 -33.76
N ASN A 70 -7.85 17.73 -35.09
CA ASN A 70 -7.27 18.70 -36.01
C ASN A 70 -5.79 19.01 -35.70
N GLU A 71 -5.06 17.98 -35.27
CA GLU A 71 -3.62 17.99 -35.02
C GLU A 71 -2.81 18.22 -36.31
N LEU A 72 -1.66 18.91 -36.21
CA LEU A 72 -0.89 19.40 -37.36
C LEU A 72 0.35 18.54 -37.69
N GLN A 73 0.77 17.67 -36.77
CA GLN A 73 1.97 16.86 -36.94
C GLN A 73 1.74 15.59 -37.79
N TYR A 74 2.83 15.10 -38.36
CA TYR A 74 2.95 13.74 -38.86
C TYR A 74 3.77 12.91 -37.87
N TYR A 75 3.18 11.88 -37.25
CA TYR A 75 3.90 11.02 -36.31
C TYR A 75 4.87 10.07 -37.03
N ARG A 76 6.07 9.87 -36.47
CA ARG A 76 7.12 9.00 -37.04
C ARG A 76 8.00 8.36 -35.98
N ALA A 77 8.66 7.27 -36.36
CA ALA A 77 9.66 6.60 -35.52
C ALA A 77 10.94 7.43 -35.34
N GLU A 78 11.33 8.25 -36.31
CA GLU A 78 12.54 9.08 -36.26
C GLU A 78 12.44 10.26 -35.29
N ASN A 79 11.27 10.44 -34.68
CA ASN A 79 11.02 11.40 -33.61
C ASN A 79 11.07 10.73 -32.22
N LEU A 80 11.39 9.44 -32.15
CA LEU A 80 11.54 8.66 -30.93
C LEU A 80 13.00 8.22 -30.77
N ALA A 81 13.58 8.46 -29.62
CA ALA A 81 14.92 7.99 -29.27
C ALA A 81 14.93 7.41 -27.86
N VAL A 82 15.57 6.25 -27.68
CA VAL A 82 15.85 5.67 -26.37
C VAL A 82 17.35 5.69 -26.15
N GLY A 83 17.77 6.18 -24.99
CA GLY A 83 19.16 6.17 -24.59
C GLY A 83 19.41 7.00 -23.32
N GLY A 84 20.40 6.55 -22.54
CA GLY A 84 20.77 7.22 -21.28
C GLY A 84 19.71 7.08 -20.17
N GLY A 85 18.87 6.03 -20.22
CA GLY A 85 17.78 5.80 -19.27
C GLY A 85 16.50 6.58 -19.59
N TYR A 86 16.36 7.10 -20.82
CA TYR A 86 15.20 7.91 -21.21
C TYR A 86 14.63 7.51 -22.56
N LEU A 87 13.31 7.63 -22.68
CA LEU A 87 12.61 7.83 -23.94
C LEU A 87 12.48 9.34 -24.19
N THR A 88 12.93 9.81 -25.35
CA THR A 88 12.70 11.18 -25.81
C THR A 88 11.78 11.19 -27.03
N ILE A 89 10.64 11.90 -26.92
CA ILE A 89 9.76 12.22 -28.03
C ILE A 89 10.07 13.65 -28.48
N THR A 90 10.63 13.81 -29.68
CA THR A 90 11.01 15.12 -30.21
C THR A 90 10.01 15.63 -31.24
N ALA A 91 9.26 16.68 -30.91
CA ALA A 91 8.49 17.42 -31.90
C ALA A 91 9.40 18.38 -32.68
N LYS A 92 9.22 18.48 -34.00
CA LYS A 92 10.04 19.32 -34.90
C LYS A 92 9.15 20.10 -35.85
N ARG A 93 9.58 21.32 -36.21
CA ARG A 93 9.02 22.07 -37.34
C ARG A 93 9.78 21.70 -38.61
N GLU A 94 9.24 20.74 -39.36
CA GLU A 94 9.79 20.28 -40.63
C GLU A 94 8.67 19.79 -41.56
N ASN A 95 8.87 19.95 -42.88
CA ASN A 95 7.89 19.49 -43.86
C ASN A 95 8.05 18.00 -44.12
N TYR A 96 7.02 17.20 -43.79
CA TYR A 96 7.00 15.77 -44.07
C TYR A 96 5.57 15.27 -44.26
N GLY A 97 5.35 14.42 -45.27
CA GLY A 97 4.04 13.76 -45.46
C GLY A 97 2.84 14.72 -45.63
N GLY A 98 3.08 15.96 -46.08
CA GLY A 98 2.05 16.99 -46.19
C GLY A 98 1.80 17.82 -44.92
N SER A 99 2.47 17.51 -43.81
CA SER A 99 2.46 18.27 -42.56
C SER A 99 3.68 19.19 -42.44
N GLN A 100 3.57 20.26 -41.64
CA GLN A 100 4.68 21.19 -41.34
C GLN A 100 5.38 20.90 -40.01
N PHE A 101 4.94 19.84 -39.32
CA PHE A 101 5.52 19.36 -38.09
C PHE A 101 5.62 17.84 -38.11
N THR A 102 6.61 17.31 -37.40
CA THR A 102 6.73 15.89 -37.08
C THR A 102 6.84 15.71 -35.57
N SER A 103 6.43 14.54 -35.09
CA SER A 103 6.56 14.17 -33.67
C SER A 103 6.49 12.64 -33.50
N GLY A 104 6.48 12.14 -32.28
CA GLY A 104 6.29 10.73 -31.98
C GLY A 104 4.97 10.43 -31.24
N ARG A 105 4.42 9.26 -31.53
CA ARG A 105 3.30 8.63 -30.83
C ARG A 105 3.55 7.13 -30.76
N LEU A 106 3.37 6.54 -29.59
CA LEU A 106 3.52 5.10 -29.36
C LEU A 106 2.46 4.59 -28.40
N HIS A 107 2.21 3.30 -28.44
CA HIS A 107 1.21 2.64 -27.60
C HIS A 107 1.56 1.18 -27.30
N THR A 108 0.99 0.64 -26.23
CA THR A 108 1.14 -0.77 -25.82
C THR A 108 0.03 -1.69 -26.32
N ARG A 109 -0.92 -1.20 -27.15
CA ARG A 109 -2.02 -2.02 -27.67
C ARG A 109 -1.56 -3.37 -28.21
N SER A 110 -2.24 -4.44 -27.80
CA SER A 110 -1.94 -5.84 -28.14
C SER A 110 -0.56 -6.34 -27.67
N LYS A 111 0.09 -5.63 -26.75
CA LYS A 111 1.37 -5.99 -26.13
C LYS A 111 1.25 -6.00 -24.61
N ALA A 112 0.71 -4.93 -24.04
CA ALA A 112 0.35 -4.82 -22.64
C ALA A 112 -0.91 -3.96 -22.49
N SER A 113 -1.87 -4.46 -21.72
CA SER A 113 -3.10 -3.79 -21.32
C SER A 113 -3.40 -4.15 -19.87
N PHE A 114 -4.05 -3.23 -19.15
CA PHE A 114 -4.20 -3.31 -17.70
C PHE A 114 -5.63 -2.97 -17.31
N LEU A 115 -6.16 -3.70 -16.33
CA LEU A 115 -7.43 -3.39 -15.69
C LEU A 115 -7.14 -3.14 -14.22
N TYR A 116 -7.43 -1.91 -13.76
CA TYR A 116 -7.09 -1.44 -12.42
C TYR A 116 -5.58 -1.39 -12.17
N GLY A 117 -5.20 -0.81 -11.04
CA GLY A 117 -3.81 -0.63 -10.67
C GLY A 117 -3.41 0.82 -10.50
N ARG A 118 -2.12 1.05 -10.27
CA ARG A 118 -1.50 2.37 -10.37
C ARG A 118 -0.71 2.45 -11.67
N MET A 119 -1.07 3.37 -12.54
CA MET A 119 -0.32 3.67 -13.77
C MET A 119 0.44 4.96 -13.56
N GLU A 120 1.76 4.90 -13.66
CA GLU A 120 2.66 5.99 -13.31
C GLU A 120 3.70 6.22 -14.40
N MET A 121 4.00 7.48 -14.67
CA MET A 121 5.09 7.88 -15.54
C MET A 121 5.84 9.05 -14.92
N ARG A 122 7.17 8.98 -14.93
CA ARG A 122 8.04 10.11 -14.58
C ARG A 122 8.57 10.77 -15.85
N ALA A 123 8.30 12.05 -16.03
CA ALA A 123 8.68 12.77 -17.24
C ALA A 123 8.90 14.27 -17.00
N LYS A 124 9.66 14.88 -17.91
CA LYS A 124 9.80 16.33 -18.06
C LYS A 124 9.11 16.77 -19.34
N LEU A 125 8.18 17.72 -19.24
CA LEU A 125 7.32 18.11 -20.37
C LEU A 125 8.03 19.11 -21.30
N PRO A 126 7.68 19.13 -22.61
CA PRO A 126 8.05 20.21 -23.52
C PRO A 126 7.24 21.47 -23.20
N THR A 127 7.65 22.65 -23.69
CA THR A 127 6.91 23.90 -23.49
C THR A 127 6.94 24.84 -24.69
N GLY A 128 5.81 25.46 -24.99
CA GLY A 128 5.66 26.44 -26.06
C GLY A 128 4.29 26.39 -26.72
N GLY A 129 3.82 27.53 -27.24
CA GLY A 129 2.51 27.66 -27.84
C GLY A 129 2.30 26.68 -29.00
N GLY A 130 1.23 25.88 -28.91
CA GLY A 130 0.86 24.85 -29.86
C GLY A 130 1.44 23.46 -29.58
N VAL A 131 2.16 23.22 -28.48
CA VAL A 131 2.64 21.87 -28.12
C VAL A 131 1.67 21.21 -27.15
N TRP A 132 1.46 19.89 -27.29
CA TRP A 132 0.52 19.10 -26.48
C TRP A 132 1.09 17.72 -26.14
N PRO A 133 1.85 17.57 -25.04
CA PRO A 133 2.24 16.26 -24.51
C PRO A 133 1.05 15.55 -23.84
N ALA A 134 0.98 14.23 -24.00
CA ALA A 134 -0.04 13.40 -23.37
C ALA A 134 0.49 12.02 -22.93
N PHE A 135 0.07 11.60 -21.74
CA PHE A 135 0.14 10.24 -21.19
C PHE A 135 -1.28 9.81 -20.83
N TRP A 136 -1.77 8.79 -21.53
CA TRP A 136 -3.19 8.45 -21.54
C TRP A 136 -3.38 6.99 -21.91
N MET A 137 -4.62 6.54 -21.84
CA MET A 137 -4.99 5.15 -22.03
C MET A 137 -6.29 5.02 -22.82
N MET A 138 -6.37 3.95 -23.62
CA MET A 138 -7.55 3.59 -24.42
C MET A 138 -7.89 2.11 -24.20
N PRO A 139 -9.16 1.70 -24.36
CA PRO A 139 -9.56 0.31 -24.19
C PRO A 139 -8.85 -0.59 -25.20
N GLN A 140 -8.39 -1.75 -24.76
CA GLN A 140 -7.83 -2.78 -25.65
C GLN A 140 -8.86 -3.20 -26.71
N ASP A 141 -10.10 -3.40 -26.25
CA ASP A 141 -11.26 -3.80 -27.04
C ASP A 141 -12.43 -2.82 -26.85
N ASP A 142 -13.12 -2.49 -27.96
CA ASP A 142 -14.27 -1.59 -27.98
C ASP A 142 -15.57 -2.29 -27.51
N VAL A 143 -15.57 -2.86 -26.31
CA VAL A 143 -16.64 -3.71 -25.75
C VAL A 143 -18.00 -3.01 -25.74
N TYR A 144 -18.00 -1.71 -25.50
CA TYR A 144 -19.20 -0.89 -25.41
C TYR A 144 -19.43 -0.02 -26.64
N GLY A 145 -18.81 -0.34 -27.77
CA GLY A 145 -18.86 0.47 -29.00
C GLY A 145 -17.64 1.38 -29.16
N GLY A 146 -17.63 2.17 -30.22
CA GLY A 146 -16.52 3.07 -30.53
C GLY A 146 -16.33 4.17 -29.49
N TRP A 147 -15.32 5.02 -29.72
CA TRP A 147 -15.05 6.15 -28.84
C TRP A 147 -16.27 7.10 -28.74
N ALA A 148 -16.67 7.58 -27.56
CA ALA A 148 -16.09 7.35 -26.24
C ALA A 148 -16.86 6.30 -25.42
N ALA A 149 -17.76 5.53 -26.02
CA ALA A 149 -18.63 4.60 -25.29
C ALA A 149 -17.83 3.50 -24.58
N SER A 150 -16.65 3.12 -25.10
CA SER A 150 -15.70 2.21 -24.45
C SER A 150 -14.62 2.91 -23.59
N GLY A 151 -14.71 4.23 -23.44
CA GLY A 151 -13.86 4.99 -22.53
C GLY A 151 -12.55 5.51 -23.12
N GLU A 152 -12.02 6.54 -22.48
CA GLU A 152 -10.67 7.10 -22.62
C GLU A 152 -10.26 7.63 -21.25
N LEU A 153 -9.02 7.39 -20.84
CA LEU A 153 -8.48 7.81 -19.56
C LEU A 153 -7.20 8.60 -19.78
N ASP A 154 -7.26 9.91 -19.55
CA ASP A 154 -6.12 10.80 -19.68
C ASP A 154 -5.46 11.00 -18.31
N ILE A 155 -4.27 10.45 -18.15
CA ILE A 155 -3.51 10.51 -16.88
C ILE A 155 -2.86 11.88 -16.75
N MET A 156 -2.25 12.35 -17.83
CA MET A 156 -1.65 13.67 -17.91
C MET A 156 -1.78 14.21 -19.34
N GLU A 157 -2.40 15.37 -19.46
CA GLU A 157 -2.31 16.23 -20.62
C GLU A 157 -1.82 17.61 -20.21
N SER A 158 -1.06 18.24 -21.09
CA SER A 158 -0.78 19.67 -20.97
C SER A 158 -0.77 20.30 -22.35
N SER A 159 -0.88 21.63 -22.41
CA SER A 159 -0.69 22.35 -23.66
C SER A 159 0.00 23.68 -23.44
N ASN A 160 0.63 24.18 -24.51
CA ASN A 160 1.24 25.50 -24.52
C ASN A 160 2.37 25.63 -23.49
N ASN A 161 2.19 26.43 -22.43
CA ASN A 161 3.27 26.82 -21.52
C ASN A 161 3.53 25.84 -20.36
N THR A 162 2.80 24.72 -20.28
CA THR A 162 2.98 23.64 -19.31
C THR A 162 3.10 24.08 -17.85
N THR A 163 2.43 25.18 -17.47
CA THR A 163 2.27 25.56 -16.05
C THR A 163 1.06 24.88 -15.40
N SER A 164 0.30 24.12 -16.19
CA SER A 164 -0.89 23.40 -15.77
C SER A 164 -0.94 22.05 -16.47
N VAL A 165 -1.29 21.00 -15.74
CA VAL A 165 -1.57 19.67 -16.29
C VAL A 165 -3.01 19.30 -15.97
N GLY A 166 -3.65 18.53 -16.84
CA GLY A 166 -4.99 18.02 -16.68
C GLY A 166 -5.02 16.50 -16.64
N GLY A 167 -6.01 15.97 -15.93
CA GLY A 167 -6.49 14.62 -16.11
C GLY A 167 -7.93 14.66 -16.60
N ALA A 168 -8.35 13.65 -17.38
CA ALA A 168 -9.68 13.56 -17.91
C ALA A 168 -10.18 12.11 -18.05
N LEU A 169 -11.50 11.99 -18.12
CA LEU A 169 -12.20 10.79 -18.56
C LEU A 169 -13.11 11.18 -19.71
N HIS A 170 -13.11 10.40 -20.79
CA HIS A 170 -14.14 10.47 -21.83
C HIS A 170 -14.97 9.18 -21.78
N TYR A 171 -16.29 9.32 -21.80
CA TYR A 171 -17.24 8.22 -21.60
C TYR A 171 -18.62 8.59 -22.19
N GLY A 172 -19.65 7.79 -21.90
CA GLY A 172 -21.03 8.06 -22.32
C GLY A 172 -21.38 7.36 -23.63
N GLY A 173 -21.82 8.11 -24.64
CA GLY A 173 -22.11 7.57 -25.97
C GLY A 173 -20.92 7.62 -26.92
N GLU A 174 -21.08 7.01 -28.10
CA GLU A 174 -20.17 7.22 -29.22
C GLU A 174 -20.26 8.68 -29.71
N TRP A 175 -19.19 9.20 -30.31
CA TRP A 175 -19.21 10.53 -30.93
C TRP A 175 -20.42 10.68 -31.87
N PRO A 176 -21.15 11.81 -31.84
CA PRO A 176 -20.89 13.03 -31.06
C PRO A 176 -21.60 13.07 -29.70
N SER A 177 -22.14 11.94 -29.23
CA SER A 177 -22.93 11.84 -28.00
C SER A 177 -22.06 11.49 -26.76
N ASN A 178 -20.75 11.58 -26.89
CA ASN A 178 -19.82 11.40 -25.80
C ASN A 178 -19.95 12.52 -24.75
N THR A 179 -19.43 12.26 -23.56
CA THR A 179 -19.27 13.20 -22.47
C THR A 179 -17.84 13.09 -21.95
N SER A 180 -17.34 14.14 -21.32
CA SER A 180 -16.07 14.09 -20.61
C SER A 180 -16.13 14.84 -19.30
N THR A 181 -15.26 14.44 -18.37
CA THR A 181 -14.99 15.19 -17.15
C THR A 181 -13.50 15.35 -16.99
N SER A 182 -13.06 16.56 -16.65
CA SER A 182 -11.65 16.85 -16.44
C SER A 182 -11.44 17.74 -15.23
N THR A 183 -10.20 17.84 -14.77
CA THR A 183 -9.73 18.81 -13.76
C THR A 183 -8.27 19.09 -14.04
N SER A 184 -7.81 20.29 -13.69
CA SER A 184 -6.41 20.70 -13.87
C SER A 184 -5.74 20.98 -12.55
N TYR A 185 -4.42 20.79 -12.52
CA TYR A 185 -3.53 21.12 -11.42
C TYR A 185 -2.54 22.21 -11.84
N THR A 186 -2.47 23.30 -11.07
CA THR A 186 -1.62 24.47 -11.35
C THR A 186 -0.84 24.85 -10.08
N PRO A 187 0.34 24.26 -9.86
CA PRO A 187 1.10 24.43 -8.60
C PRO A 187 1.92 25.73 -8.52
N GLY A 188 1.97 26.52 -9.60
CA GLY A 188 2.76 27.75 -9.66
C GLY A 188 4.22 27.58 -10.10
N TYR A 189 4.61 26.36 -10.50
CA TYR A 189 5.86 26.07 -11.22
C TYR A 189 5.57 25.58 -12.65
N ASN A 190 6.61 25.42 -13.47
CA ASN A 190 6.48 24.90 -14.83
C ASN A 190 6.92 23.42 -14.90
N PHE A 191 6.07 22.56 -15.47
CA PHE A 191 6.35 21.13 -15.66
C PHE A 191 7.46 20.82 -16.68
N SER A 192 8.00 21.84 -17.35
CA SER A 192 9.16 21.72 -18.24
C SER A 192 10.50 22.03 -17.56
N ASP A 193 10.49 22.53 -16.31
CA ASP A 193 11.71 22.87 -15.57
C ASP A 193 12.41 21.64 -14.98
N ASP A 194 11.64 20.64 -14.52
CA ASP A 194 12.16 19.40 -13.92
C ASP A 194 11.28 18.19 -14.27
N PHE A 195 11.74 17.00 -13.91
CA PHE A 195 10.94 15.78 -13.97
C PHE A 195 9.91 15.75 -12.84
N HIS A 196 8.70 15.36 -13.20
CA HIS A 196 7.59 15.12 -12.29
C HIS A 196 7.01 13.74 -12.51
N THR A 197 6.37 13.21 -11.48
CA THR A 197 5.66 11.94 -11.55
C THR A 197 4.17 12.20 -11.76
N TYR A 198 3.60 11.58 -12.79
CA TYR A 198 2.18 11.65 -13.13
C TYR A 198 1.56 10.27 -12.99
N ALA A 199 0.50 10.15 -12.19
CA ALA A 199 -0.09 8.85 -11.93
C ALA A 199 -1.62 8.89 -11.86
N VAL A 200 -2.21 7.74 -12.14
CA VAL A 200 -3.54 7.38 -11.66
C VAL A 200 -3.47 6.16 -10.75
N GLU A 201 -4.30 6.14 -9.72
CA GLU A 201 -4.73 4.91 -9.06
C GLU A 201 -6.15 4.62 -9.50
N TRP A 202 -6.33 3.49 -10.17
CA TRP A 202 -7.58 3.05 -10.76
C TRP A 202 -8.06 1.79 -10.04
N GLU A 203 -9.15 1.94 -9.31
CA GLU A 203 -9.88 0.89 -8.61
C GLU A 203 -11.24 0.66 -9.29
N PRO A 204 -11.94 -0.45 -9.00
CA PRO A 204 -13.24 -0.73 -9.62
C PRO A 204 -14.29 0.39 -9.50
N ASP A 205 -14.25 1.16 -8.41
CA ASP A 205 -15.26 2.18 -8.11
C ASP A 205 -14.69 3.60 -7.99
N ALA A 206 -13.39 3.78 -8.19
CA ALA A 206 -12.73 5.08 -8.10
C ALA A 206 -11.48 5.17 -8.99
N ILE A 207 -11.23 6.36 -9.54
CA ILE A 207 -9.97 6.72 -10.19
C ILE A 207 -9.48 8.00 -9.53
N ARG A 208 -8.20 8.04 -9.16
CA ARG A 208 -7.55 9.14 -8.45
C ARG A 208 -6.31 9.57 -9.23
N TRP A 209 -6.15 10.86 -9.50
CA TRP A 209 -5.03 11.41 -10.25
C TRP A 209 -4.05 12.15 -9.35
N TYR A 210 -2.77 11.94 -9.60
CA TYR A 210 -1.68 12.46 -8.79
C TYR A 210 -0.62 13.15 -9.66
N VAL A 211 -0.02 14.19 -9.10
CA VAL A 211 1.24 14.79 -9.58
C VAL A 211 2.18 14.85 -8.39
N ASP A 212 3.34 14.20 -8.47
CA ASP A 212 4.29 14.08 -7.34
C ASP A 212 3.59 13.65 -6.02
N ASP A 213 2.76 12.61 -6.12
CA ASP A 213 1.89 12.09 -5.05
C ASP A 213 0.85 13.08 -4.48
N HIS A 214 0.73 14.28 -5.06
CA HIS A 214 -0.35 15.20 -4.76
C HIS A 214 -1.63 14.82 -5.52
N LEU A 215 -2.62 14.29 -4.78
CA LEU A 215 -3.98 14.04 -5.29
C LEU A 215 -4.67 15.34 -5.70
N PHE A 216 -5.01 15.50 -6.98
CA PHE A 216 -5.72 16.68 -7.48
C PHE A 216 -7.10 16.39 -8.08
N MET A 217 -7.40 15.13 -8.41
CA MET A 217 -8.71 14.74 -8.94
C MET A 217 -9.12 13.34 -8.45
N THR A 218 -10.39 13.19 -8.09
CA THR A 218 -11.04 11.89 -7.87
C THR A 218 -12.31 11.81 -8.71
N ARG A 219 -12.53 10.66 -9.34
CA ARG A 219 -13.79 10.28 -9.99
C ARG A 219 -14.25 8.94 -9.44
N THR A 220 -15.54 8.76 -9.23
CA THR A 220 -16.12 7.50 -8.78
C THR A 220 -17.06 6.91 -9.83
N SER A 221 -17.39 5.63 -9.71
CA SER A 221 -18.33 4.92 -10.59
C SER A 221 -19.74 5.52 -10.64
N ALA A 222 -20.08 6.43 -9.71
CA ALA A 222 -21.31 7.21 -9.77
C ALA A 222 -21.26 8.39 -10.78
N GLN A 223 -20.07 8.72 -11.31
CA GLN A 223 -19.85 9.92 -12.13
C GLN A 223 -19.60 9.60 -13.61
N TRP A 224 -19.33 8.34 -13.95
CA TRP A 224 -19.21 7.87 -15.33
C TRP A 224 -20.30 6.86 -15.68
N TRP A 225 -20.47 6.60 -16.97
CA TRP A 225 -21.43 5.64 -17.51
C TRP A 225 -21.10 5.34 -18.98
N SER A 226 -21.66 4.26 -19.52
CA SER A 226 -21.65 3.99 -20.96
C SER A 226 -23.07 3.82 -21.49
N ALA A 227 -23.38 4.43 -22.64
CA ALA A 227 -24.69 4.38 -23.29
C ALA A 227 -25.09 2.94 -23.66
N ASN A 228 -24.10 2.10 -23.95
CA ASN A 228 -24.29 0.72 -24.36
C ASN A 228 -24.22 -0.28 -23.18
N ALA A 229 -24.09 0.21 -21.94
CA ALA A 229 -24.12 -0.59 -20.73
C ALA A 229 -24.84 0.10 -19.55
N PRO A 230 -26.11 0.53 -19.70
CA PRO A 230 -26.82 1.36 -18.72
C PRO A 230 -27.06 0.69 -17.34
N GLY A 231 -26.86 -0.64 -17.23
CA GLY A 231 -26.97 -1.39 -15.97
C GLY A 231 -25.62 -1.69 -15.31
N ASN A 232 -24.50 -1.31 -15.93
CA ASN A 232 -23.17 -1.54 -15.41
C ASN A 232 -22.60 -0.23 -14.86
N ALA A 233 -22.57 -0.10 -13.53
CA ALA A 233 -22.07 1.10 -12.86
C ALA A 233 -20.57 1.36 -13.12
N ARG A 234 -19.80 0.32 -13.49
CA ARG A 234 -18.35 0.45 -13.71
C ARG A 234 -18.00 0.72 -15.18
N ALA A 235 -18.92 0.49 -16.10
CA ALA A 235 -18.68 0.77 -17.52
C ALA A 235 -18.48 2.29 -17.77
N PRO A 236 -17.51 2.70 -18.60
CA PRO A 236 -16.66 1.82 -19.42
C PRO A 236 -15.31 1.42 -18.79
N PHE A 237 -14.98 1.90 -17.59
CA PHE A 237 -13.68 1.70 -16.94
C PHE A 237 -13.63 0.39 -16.12
N ASP A 238 -14.16 -0.68 -16.72
CA ASP A 238 -14.12 -2.05 -16.20
C ASP A 238 -13.55 -3.04 -17.22
N GLN A 239 -12.94 -2.53 -18.28
CA GLN A 239 -12.21 -3.28 -19.32
C GLN A 239 -10.72 -2.97 -19.24
N GLU A 240 -9.88 -3.81 -19.85
CA GLU A 240 -8.45 -3.54 -19.94
C GLU A 240 -8.14 -2.36 -20.87
N PHE A 241 -7.22 -1.49 -20.46
CA PHE A 241 -6.76 -0.34 -21.23
C PHE A 241 -5.26 -0.46 -21.54
N TYR A 242 -4.86 -0.04 -22.73
CA TYR A 242 -3.46 0.07 -23.12
C TYR A 242 -2.96 1.51 -22.99
N VAL A 243 -1.66 1.68 -22.76
CA VAL A 243 -1.01 2.98 -22.58
C VAL A 243 -0.68 3.61 -23.94
N LEU A 244 -0.80 4.94 -24.03
CA LEU A 244 -0.33 5.77 -25.12
C LEU A 244 0.53 6.92 -24.60
N LEU A 245 1.58 7.25 -25.36
CA LEU A 245 2.43 8.41 -25.17
C LEU A 245 2.54 9.16 -26.49
N ASN A 246 2.36 10.48 -26.47
CA ASN A 246 2.63 11.32 -27.63
C ASN A 246 2.95 12.77 -27.23
N CYS A 247 3.50 13.50 -28.20
CA CYS A 247 3.53 14.95 -28.17
C CYS A 247 2.89 15.48 -29.46
N ALA A 248 1.64 15.89 -29.42
CA ALA A 248 0.97 16.54 -30.53
C ALA A 248 1.48 17.97 -30.76
N VAL A 249 1.24 18.49 -31.96
CA VAL A 249 1.46 19.91 -32.31
C VAL A 249 0.18 20.45 -32.94
N GLY A 250 -0.34 21.53 -32.37
CA GLY A 250 -1.63 22.10 -32.71
C GLY A 250 -2.79 21.26 -32.20
N GLY A 251 -3.95 21.46 -32.83
CA GLY A 251 -5.21 20.84 -32.46
C GLY A 251 -6.14 21.80 -31.72
N TRP A 252 -7.39 21.35 -31.53
CA TRP A 252 -8.39 22.14 -30.82
C TRP A 252 -8.02 22.37 -29.35
N TYR A 253 -7.38 21.40 -28.71
CA TYR A 253 -6.97 21.51 -27.31
C TYR A 253 -5.95 22.64 -27.08
N THR A 254 -4.99 22.80 -27.99
CA THR A 254 -4.02 23.91 -27.91
C THR A 254 -4.63 25.25 -28.35
N GLY A 255 -5.83 25.25 -28.95
CA GLY A 255 -6.42 26.40 -29.61
C GLY A 255 -5.74 26.78 -30.93
N CYS A 256 -4.91 25.90 -31.52
CA CYS A 256 -4.11 26.22 -32.69
C CYS A 256 -4.24 25.16 -33.78
N THR A 257 -5.02 25.46 -34.82
CA THR A 257 -5.33 24.54 -35.94
C THR A 257 -4.73 24.99 -37.27
N ASP A 258 -3.83 25.98 -37.23
CA ASP A 258 -3.08 26.46 -38.37
C ASP A 258 -1.58 26.55 -38.02
N PRO A 259 -0.65 26.12 -38.90
CA PRO A 259 0.79 26.16 -38.59
C PRO A 259 1.36 27.54 -38.23
N SER A 260 0.67 28.63 -38.60
CA SER A 260 1.08 30.01 -38.28
C SER A 260 0.81 30.41 -36.83
N CYS A 261 -0.11 29.76 -36.12
CA CYS A 261 -0.35 30.05 -34.70
C CYS A 261 0.59 29.31 -33.73
N VAL A 262 1.36 28.33 -34.22
CA VAL A 262 2.33 27.60 -33.39
C VAL A 262 3.55 28.49 -33.13
N THR A 263 3.72 28.91 -31.87
CA THR A 263 4.79 29.84 -31.45
C THR A 263 5.92 29.17 -30.68
N ALA A 264 5.81 27.88 -30.38
CA ALA A 264 6.89 27.11 -29.74
C ALA A 264 8.22 27.19 -30.51
N ALA A 265 9.32 27.29 -29.78
CA ALA A 265 10.66 27.21 -30.34
C ALA A 265 11.03 25.74 -30.54
N PHE A 266 11.17 25.29 -31.78
CA PHE A 266 11.49 23.88 -32.09
C PHE A 266 13.01 23.63 -32.19
N PRO A 267 13.49 22.42 -31.87
CA PRO A 267 12.72 21.25 -31.44
C PRO A 267 12.17 21.36 -30.01
N GLN A 268 11.14 20.57 -29.72
CA GLN A 268 10.56 20.42 -28.38
C GLN A 268 10.66 18.97 -27.95
N GLU A 269 11.15 18.73 -26.74
CA GLU A 269 11.47 17.39 -26.25
C GLU A 269 10.58 17.06 -25.06
N TYR A 270 9.85 15.96 -25.19
CA TYR A 270 9.13 15.31 -24.11
C TYR A 270 9.97 14.13 -23.64
N VAL A 271 10.58 14.25 -22.45
CA VAL A 271 11.59 13.32 -21.94
C VAL A 271 10.98 12.50 -20.82
N ILE A 272 10.96 11.18 -20.99
CA ILE A 272 10.31 10.22 -20.12
C ILE A 272 11.38 9.30 -19.53
N ASP A 273 11.40 9.21 -18.20
CA ASP A 273 12.32 8.39 -17.40
C ASP A 273 11.83 6.96 -17.28
N TYR A 274 10.56 6.76 -16.91
CA TYR A 274 9.95 5.45 -16.88
C TYR A 274 8.45 5.52 -17.10
N VAL A 275 7.87 4.38 -17.47
CA VAL A 275 6.45 4.06 -17.26
C VAL A 275 6.36 2.80 -16.43
N ARG A 276 5.58 2.83 -15.36
CA ARG A 276 5.39 1.71 -14.43
C ARG A 276 3.90 1.48 -14.19
N VAL A 277 3.54 0.21 -14.09
CA VAL A 277 2.21 -0.23 -13.71
C VAL A 277 2.31 -1.14 -12.51
N TYR A 278 1.51 -0.84 -11.50
CA TYR A 278 1.42 -1.58 -10.26
C TYR A 278 0.03 -2.15 -10.10
N GLU A 279 -0.08 -3.34 -9.52
CA GLU A 279 -1.35 -3.91 -9.08
C GLU A 279 -1.47 -3.84 -7.56
N ASP A 280 -2.72 -3.70 -7.09
CA ASP A 280 -3.04 -3.85 -5.68
C ASP A 280 -2.99 -5.34 -5.36
N ILE A 281 -1.94 -5.76 -4.66
CA ILE A 281 -1.86 -7.10 -4.12
C ILE A 281 -2.31 -7.04 -2.65
N ALA A 282 -3.20 -7.96 -2.28
CA ALA A 282 -3.56 -8.16 -0.90
C ALA A 282 -2.31 -8.61 -0.13
N ASN A 283 -1.76 -7.70 0.68
CA ASN A 283 -0.58 -7.94 1.50
C ASN A 283 -0.99 -8.54 2.84
N PHE A 284 -0.79 -9.84 3.07
CA PHE A 284 -1.23 -10.46 4.32
C PHE A 284 -0.17 -10.26 5.40
N VAL A 285 -0.60 -9.89 6.61
CA VAL A 285 0.38 -9.79 7.72
C VAL A 285 1.11 -11.13 7.95
N PRO A 286 2.43 -11.09 8.23
CA PRO A 286 3.20 -12.30 8.43
C PRO A 286 2.76 -13.01 9.72
N THR A 287 3.17 -14.27 9.85
CA THR A 287 2.99 -15.07 11.05
C THR A 287 4.24 -15.03 11.92
N VAL A 288 4.05 -15.12 13.24
CA VAL A 288 5.15 -15.14 14.22
C VAL A 288 4.84 -16.13 15.34
N ALA A 289 5.83 -16.95 15.68
CA ALA A 289 5.82 -17.79 16.86
C ALA A 289 7.22 -17.86 17.48
N VAL A 290 7.35 -17.43 18.73
CA VAL A 290 8.57 -17.67 19.51
C VAL A 290 8.63 -19.15 19.87
N THR A 291 9.65 -19.86 19.40
CA THR A 291 9.79 -21.32 19.60
C THR A 291 10.72 -21.67 20.75
N ALA A 292 11.65 -20.77 21.09
CA ALA A 292 12.44 -20.83 22.32
C ALA A 292 12.91 -19.42 22.70
N PRO A 293 13.03 -19.10 24.00
CA PRO A 293 12.54 -19.89 25.15
C PRO A 293 11.01 -19.97 25.17
N LEU A 294 10.45 -20.96 25.88
CA LEU A 294 9.00 -21.13 26.02
C LEU A 294 8.44 -20.25 27.15
N ALA A 295 7.15 -19.89 27.07
CA ALA A 295 6.47 -19.13 28.12
C ALA A 295 6.56 -19.83 29.50
N GLY A 296 6.99 -19.07 30.50
CA GLY A 296 7.20 -19.55 31.87
C GLY A 296 8.49 -20.36 32.07
N GLN A 297 9.33 -20.52 31.05
CA GLN A 297 10.64 -21.15 31.20
C GLN A 297 11.61 -20.20 31.92
N THR A 298 12.36 -20.74 32.88
CA THR A 298 13.55 -20.07 33.44
C THR A 298 14.79 -20.51 32.67
N VAL A 299 15.59 -19.55 32.21
CA VAL A 299 16.86 -19.81 31.51
C VAL A 299 18.06 -19.29 32.34
N PRO A 300 19.26 -19.88 32.21
CA PRO A 300 20.45 -19.35 32.89
C PRO A 300 20.82 -17.95 32.41
N ALA A 301 21.45 -17.14 33.28
CA ALA A 301 22.09 -15.90 32.86
C ALA A 301 23.27 -16.16 31.92
N GLY A 302 23.57 -15.17 31.08
CA GLY A 302 24.51 -15.27 29.97
C GLY A 302 23.81 -15.19 28.62
N PRO A 303 24.37 -15.81 27.56
CA PRO A 303 23.76 -15.79 26.24
C PRO A 303 22.40 -16.48 26.23
N VAL A 304 21.36 -15.74 25.86
CA VAL A 304 20.01 -16.21 25.63
C VAL A 304 19.71 -16.06 24.15
N THR A 305 19.43 -17.19 23.49
CA THR A 305 19.02 -17.22 22.08
C THR A 305 17.50 -17.35 22.00
N VAL A 306 16.86 -16.40 21.33
CA VAL A 306 15.45 -16.48 20.95
C VAL A 306 15.36 -17.03 19.54
N THR A 307 14.69 -18.16 19.38
CA THR A 307 14.38 -18.75 18.08
C THR A 307 12.94 -18.44 17.71
N VAL A 308 12.73 -18.10 16.44
CA VAL A 308 11.42 -17.66 15.93
C VAL A 308 11.07 -18.47 14.70
N ASP A 309 9.86 -19.00 14.68
CA ASP A 309 9.22 -19.50 13.45
C ASP A 309 8.38 -18.36 12.88
N ALA A 310 8.68 -17.97 11.65
CA ALA A 310 8.04 -16.86 10.96
C ALA A 310 7.87 -17.23 9.49
N ALA A 311 6.69 -16.96 8.97
CA ALA A 311 6.34 -17.22 7.59
C ALA A 311 5.36 -16.14 7.11
N ASP A 312 5.44 -15.83 5.83
CA ASP A 312 4.58 -14.84 5.21
C ASP A 312 3.64 -15.52 4.19
N PRO A 313 2.30 -15.31 4.24
CA PRO A 313 1.37 -16.04 3.39
C PRO A 313 1.47 -15.72 1.89
N ASP A 314 1.94 -14.53 1.54
CA ASP A 314 1.93 -13.99 0.16
C ASP A 314 3.30 -13.51 -0.32
N GLY A 315 4.32 -13.50 0.53
CA GLY A 315 5.67 -13.08 0.17
C GLY A 315 6.77 -13.75 1.01
N THR A 316 7.71 -12.93 1.47
CA THR A 316 8.87 -13.36 2.23
C THR A 316 9.06 -12.51 3.47
N VAL A 317 9.50 -13.12 4.58
CA VAL A 317 9.89 -12.37 5.77
C VAL A 317 11.19 -11.63 5.50
N GLN A 318 11.12 -10.30 5.44
CA GLN A 318 12.26 -9.40 5.28
C GLN A 318 13.14 -9.38 6.54
N SER A 319 12.53 -9.32 7.72
CA SER A 319 13.29 -9.31 8.98
C SER A 319 12.48 -9.77 10.19
N VAL A 320 13.20 -10.35 11.15
CA VAL A 320 12.75 -10.60 12.52
C VAL A 320 13.57 -9.72 13.44
N GLU A 321 12.92 -8.91 14.26
CA GLU A 321 13.55 -8.03 15.25
C GLU A 321 13.19 -8.50 16.66
N LEU A 322 14.14 -8.35 17.59
CA LEU A 322 13.94 -8.65 19.00
C LEU A 322 14.19 -7.42 19.85
N ARG A 323 13.19 -7.07 20.66
CA ARG A 323 13.27 -6.06 21.71
C ARG A 323 13.21 -6.70 23.08
N VAL A 324 14.04 -6.21 23.99
CA VAL A 324 14.08 -6.59 25.41
C VAL A 324 13.78 -5.34 26.22
N ASP A 325 12.72 -5.37 27.03
CA ASP A 325 12.22 -4.23 27.81
C ASP A 325 12.05 -2.96 26.93
N GLY A 326 11.52 -3.16 25.73
CA GLY A 326 11.31 -2.12 24.72
C GLY A 326 12.55 -1.70 23.92
N THR A 327 13.76 -2.16 24.28
CA THR A 327 15.01 -1.82 23.60
C THR A 327 15.36 -2.85 22.52
N LEU A 328 15.60 -2.41 21.28
CA LEU A 328 16.05 -3.31 20.20
C LEU A 328 17.43 -3.88 20.51
N VAL A 329 17.53 -5.20 20.58
CA VAL A 329 18.80 -5.91 20.88
C VAL A 329 19.41 -6.59 19.66
N GLY A 330 18.62 -6.85 18.62
CA GLY A 330 19.11 -7.42 17.38
C GLY A 330 18.00 -7.70 16.37
N SER A 331 18.43 -8.05 15.16
CA SER A 331 17.55 -8.52 14.09
C SER A 331 18.22 -9.65 13.30
N ASP A 332 17.40 -10.43 12.62
CA ASP A 332 17.81 -11.52 11.74
C ASP A 332 16.94 -11.49 10.47
N ALA A 333 17.57 -11.58 9.31
CA ALA A 333 16.91 -11.52 8.00
C ALA A 333 16.97 -12.88 7.27
N THR A 334 17.49 -13.94 7.91
CA THR A 334 17.68 -15.24 7.25
C THR A 334 17.20 -16.39 8.12
N ALA A 335 16.22 -17.15 7.64
CA ALA A 335 15.78 -18.36 8.32
C ALA A 335 16.89 -19.43 8.39
N PRO A 336 16.99 -20.21 9.49
CA PRO A 336 16.15 -20.17 10.68
C PRO A 336 16.47 -18.97 11.58
N TYR A 337 15.44 -18.21 11.96
CA TYR A 337 15.61 -16.96 12.69
C TYR A 337 16.04 -17.19 14.13
N ALA A 338 17.19 -16.62 14.50
CA ALA A 338 17.75 -16.74 15.84
C ALA A 338 18.49 -15.48 16.26
N ILE A 339 18.01 -14.82 17.31
CA ILE A 339 18.64 -13.60 17.84
C ILE A 339 19.15 -13.90 19.24
N THR A 340 20.43 -13.65 19.48
CA THR A 340 21.06 -13.89 20.78
C THR A 340 21.43 -12.59 21.46
N TRP A 341 21.02 -12.42 22.72
CA TRP A 341 21.51 -11.34 23.58
C TRP A 341 22.13 -11.91 24.86
N THR A 342 22.90 -11.10 25.59
CA THR A 342 23.46 -11.52 26.89
C THR A 342 22.59 -10.98 28.02
N ALA A 343 21.90 -11.86 28.75
CA ALA A 343 21.01 -11.52 29.85
C ALA A 343 21.72 -11.63 31.22
N ALA A 344 21.35 -10.75 32.15
CA ALA A 344 21.68 -10.91 33.56
C ALA A 344 20.50 -11.61 34.28
N ASP A 345 20.68 -11.95 35.56
CA ASP A 345 19.56 -12.42 36.40
C ASP A 345 18.47 -11.34 36.46
N GLY A 346 17.23 -11.71 36.16
CA GLY A 346 16.11 -10.77 36.09
C GLY A 346 14.86 -11.31 35.40
N CYS A 347 13.88 -10.43 35.22
CA CYS A 347 12.69 -10.66 34.43
C CYS A 347 12.67 -9.65 33.28
N TYR A 348 12.32 -10.13 32.09
CA TYR A 348 12.39 -9.38 30.85
C TYR A 348 11.09 -9.52 30.07
N ASP A 349 10.62 -8.41 29.50
CA ASP A 349 9.58 -8.42 28.47
C ASP A 349 10.24 -8.51 27.10
N LEU A 350 9.99 -9.62 26.40
CA LEU A 350 10.47 -9.81 25.03
C LEU A 350 9.37 -9.45 24.07
N LEU A 351 9.70 -8.64 23.08
CA LEU A 351 8.85 -8.39 21.92
C LEU A 351 9.61 -8.78 20.67
N VAL A 352 9.11 -9.80 19.99
CA VAL A 352 9.54 -10.18 18.64
C VAL A 352 8.62 -9.49 17.64
N ARG A 353 9.21 -8.80 16.67
CA ARG A 353 8.50 -8.16 15.55
C ARG A 353 8.97 -8.80 14.25
N VAL A 354 8.04 -9.23 13.42
CA VAL A 354 8.31 -9.80 12.10
C VAL A 354 7.80 -8.82 11.05
N ILE A 355 8.62 -8.55 10.03
CA ILE A 355 8.34 -7.63 8.93
C ILE A 355 8.51 -8.40 7.62
N ASP A 356 7.54 -8.32 6.71
CA ASP A 356 7.61 -8.91 5.37
C ASP A 356 8.25 -7.98 4.32
N ASP A 357 8.33 -8.43 3.08
CA ASP A 357 8.88 -7.71 1.93
C ASP A 357 8.02 -6.54 1.44
N LEU A 358 6.78 -6.42 1.93
CA LEU A 358 5.83 -5.36 1.65
C LEU A 358 5.59 -4.46 2.88
N ASN A 359 6.40 -4.65 3.94
CA ASN A 359 6.36 -3.95 5.23
C ASN A 359 5.09 -4.16 6.06
N ALA A 360 4.32 -5.25 5.87
CA ALA A 360 3.35 -5.63 6.89
C ALA A 360 4.07 -6.26 8.09
N GLU A 361 3.42 -6.18 9.24
CA GLU A 361 4.07 -6.47 10.51
C GLU A 361 3.17 -7.28 11.43
N THR A 362 3.81 -8.18 12.17
CA THR A 362 3.17 -8.88 13.29
C THR A 362 4.12 -8.90 14.49
N THR A 363 3.58 -9.07 15.69
CA THR A 363 4.37 -9.15 16.91
C THR A 363 3.96 -10.31 17.80
N ALA A 364 4.93 -10.86 18.52
CA ALA A 364 4.73 -11.80 19.61
C ALA A 364 5.48 -11.31 20.85
N SER A 365 4.82 -11.34 21.99
CA SER A 365 5.44 -11.01 23.27
C SER A 365 5.62 -12.24 24.15
N LEU A 366 6.67 -12.23 24.95
CA LEU A 366 7.03 -13.31 25.86
C LEU A 366 7.69 -12.73 27.13
N ASP A 367 7.11 -13.02 28.28
CA ASP A 367 7.80 -12.78 29.55
C ASP A 367 8.85 -13.86 29.80
N LEU A 368 10.10 -13.46 30.05
CA LEU A 368 11.23 -14.35 30.30
C LEU A 368 11.80 -14.13 31.69
N THR A 369 12.03 -15.23 32.42
CA THR A 369 12.78 -15.24 33.67
C THR A 369 14.18 -15.78 33.45
N VAL A 370 15.20 -15.02 33.88
CA VAL A 370 16.62 -15.39 33.73
C VAL A 370 17.26 -15.54 35.11
N GLY A 371 18.02 -16.62 35.30
CA GLY A 371 18.77 -16.91 36.52
C GLY A 371 17.85 -17.06 37.74
N ALA A 372 18.17 -16.36 38.82
CA ALA A 372 17.33 -16.33 40.03
C ALA A 372 15.99 -15.56 39.84
N GLY A 373 15.74 -15.02 38.65
CA GLY A 373 14.55 -14.24 38.30
C GLY A 373 14.56 -12.82 38.85
N CYS A 374 13.41 -12.15 38.78
CA CYS A 374 13.23 -10.87 39.46
C CYS A 374 13.24 -11.15 40.96
N GLY A 375 14.32 -10.75 41.63
CA GLY A 375 14.53 -11.04 43.04
C GLY A 375 13.26 -10.79 43.85
N GLN A 376 12.75 -11.82 44.51
CA GLN A 376 11.68 -11.69 45.49
C GLN A 376 12.26 -10.87 46.66
N ALA A 377 12.02 -9.57 46.67
CA ALA A 377 12.23 -8.76 47.86
C ALA A 377 10.98 -8.87 48.74
N PRO A 378 11.13 -9.07 50.07
CA PRO A 378 10.01 -8.88 50.99
C PRO A 378 9.36 -7.52 50.73
N TYR A 379 8.04 -7.44 50.81
CA TYR A 379 7.33 -6.18 50.68
C TYR A 379 7.89 -5.15 51.67
N GLY A 380 8.59 -4.14 51.16
CA GLY A 380 9.24 -3.09 51.97
C GLY A 380 8.33 -1.90 52.32
N GLY A 381 7.06 -1.95 51.91
CA GLY A 381 6.07 -0.92 52.20
C GLY A 381 5.36 -1.14 53.55
N ALA A 382 4.54 -0.17 53.96
CA ALA A 382 3.60 -0.37 55.06
C ALA A 382 2.44 -1.24 54.57
N ALA A 383 2.22 -2.40 55.19
CA ALA A 383 1.14 -3.29 54.82
C ALA A 383 -0.20 -2.52 54.81
N PRO A 384 -0.98 -2.56 53.71
CA PRO A 384 -2.28 -1.91 53.69
C PRO A 384 -3.17 -2.55 54.74
N ALA A 385 -3.84 -1.72 55.55
CA ALA A 385 -4.85 -2.21 56.48
C ALA A 385 -6.01 -2.77 55.66
N LEU A 386 -6.12 -4.10 55.61
CA LEU A 386 -7.24 -4.75 54.96
C LEU A 386 -8.48 -4.54 55.84
N PRO A 387 -9.63 -4.13 55.29
CA PRO A 387 -10.84 -3.84 56.07
C PRO A 387 -11.51 -5.09 56.66
N ALA A 388 -10.81 -6.23 56.66
CA ALA A 388 -11.25 -7.50 57.18
C ALA A 388 -10.07 -8.25 57.80
N ARG A 389 -10.37 -9.10 58.79
CA ARG A 389 -9.42 -10.08 59.35
C ARG A 389 -9.14 -11.13 58.27
N LEU A 390 -7.87 -11.31 57.91
CA LEU A 390 -7.42 -12.45 57.12
C LEU A 390 -6.90 -13.51 58.09
N GLU A 391 -7.63 -14.61 58.22
CA GLU A 391 -7.19 -15.77 58.97
C GLU A 391 -6.49 -16.70 57.99
N ALA A 392 -5.16 -16.82 58.10
CA ALA A 392 -4.31 -17.59 57.19
C ALA A 392 -4.33 -19.09 57.52
N GLU A 393 -5.53 -19.65 57.64
CA GLU A 393 -5.76 -21.02 58.16
C GLU A 393 -6.10 -22.05 57.08
N ASP A 394 -6.12 -21.65 55.79
CA ASP A 394 -6.45 -22.52 54.66
C ASP A 394 -5.40 -22.45 53.51
N TYR A 395 -4.13 -22.16 53.83
CA TYR A 395 -3.03 -22.31 52.86
C TYR A 395 -2.39 -23.70 52.97
N ASP A 396 -3.03 -24.70 52.36
CA ASP A 396 -2.57 -26.10 52.38
C ASP A 396 -1.27 -26.38 51.60
N VAL A 397 -0.52 -25.37 51.14
CA VAL A 397 0.76 -25.59 50.42
C VAL A 397 1.88 -24.58 50.73
N GLY A 398 1.76 -23.78 51.79
CA GLY A 398 2.76 -22.77 52.15
C GLY A 398 3.17 -22.84 53.61
N GLY A 399 3.93 -23.87 53.99
CA GLY A 399 4.46 -24.00 55.36
C GLY A 399 5.61 -23.04 55.67
N GLU A 400 6.12 -23.15 56.89
CA GLU A 400 7.32 -22.47 57.42
C GLU A 400 8.49 -22.53 56.42
N GLY A 401 8.94 -21.36 55.96
CA GLY A 401 10.01 -21.22 54.95
C GLY A 401 9.56 -21.34 53.48
N VAL A 402 8.26 -21.50 53.21
CA VAL A 402 7.68 -21.55 51.85
C VAL A 402 6.59 -20.49 51.66
N GLY A 403 5.70 -20.29 52.64
CA GLY A 403 4.61 -19.31 52.59
C GLY A 403 4.66 -18.24 53.68
N TYR A 404 5.22 -18.55 54.84
CA TYR A 404 5.43 -17.62 55.95
C TYR A 404 6.63 -18.06 56.82
N HIS A 405 7.11 -17.18 57.71
CA HIS A 405 8.11 -17.47 58.74
C HIS A 405 7.55 -17.03 60.10
N ASP A 406 7.30 -17.96 61.01
CA ASP A 406 6.86 -17.68 62.38
C ASP A 406 8.07 -17.58 63.32
N ALA A 407 8.31 -16.37 63.83
CA ALA A 407 9.44 -16.08 64.70
C ALA A 407 9.18 -16.39 66.19
N ASP A 408 7.99 -16.86 66.56
CA ASP A 408 7.64 -17.18 67.94
C ASP A 408 7.92 -18.66 68.29
N ALA A 409 8.94 -18.88 69.11
CA ALA A 409 9.40 -20.21 69.52
C ALA A 409 8.37 -21.02 70.33
N THR A 410 7.22 -20.45 70.69
CA THR A 410 6.15 -21.14 71.42
C THR A 410 5.10 -21.82 70.54
N ASN A 411 5.11 -21.58 69.22
CA ASN A 411 4.16 -22.21 68.30
C ASN A 411 4.59 -23.66 67.95
N GLN A 412 3.88 -24.66 68.49
CA GLN A 412 4.13 -26.08 68.19
C GLN A 412 3.19 -26.67 67.12
N GLY A 413 2.36 -25.84 66.47
CA GLY A 413 1.43 -26.25 65.42
C GLY A 413 0.21 -27.08 65.90
N GLY A 414 -0.87 -27.08 65.11
CA GLY A 414 -2.01 -27.99 65.27
C GLY A 414 -3.13 -27.59 66.23
N GLN A 415 -3.14 -26.36 66.76
CA GLN A 415 -4.23 -25.83 67.61
C GLN A 415 -4.46 -24.34 67.33
N TYR A 416 -5.72 -23.89 67.40
CA TYR A 416 -6.11 -22.47 67.27
C TYR A 416 -5.60 -21.64 68.47
N ARG A 417 -5.05 -20.44 68.22
CA ARG A 417 -4.77 -19.46 69.28
C ARG A 417 -6.08 -18.80 69.73
N THR A 418 -6.35 -18.82 71.03
CA THR A 418 -7.62 -18.34 71.61
C THR A 418 -7.54 -16.94 72.23
N ALA A 419 -6.38 -16.28 72.19
CA ALA A 419 -6.21 -14.91 72.65
C ALA A 419 -5.14 -14.18 71.82
N GLU A 420 -5.44 -12.95 71.44
CA GLU A 420 -4.54 -12.10 70.66
C GLU A 420 -3.58 -11.34 71.57
N GLY A 421 -2.40 -11.92 71.77
CA GLY A 421 -1.21 -11.20 72.22
C GLY A 421 -0.20 -11.26 71.09
N VAL A 422 0.17 -10.09 70.56
CA VAL A 422 1.22 -9.90 69.55
C VAL A 422 2.55 -10.46 70.02
#